data_AF-V4NTM7-F1
#
_entry.id   AF-V4NTM7-F1
#
_cell.length_a   1.000
_cell.length_b   1.000
_cell.length_c   1.000
_cell.angle_alpha   90.00
_cell.angle_beta   90.00
_cell.angle_gamma   90.00
#
_symmetry.space_group_name_H-M   'P 1'
#
loop_
_entity.id
_entity.type
_entity.pdbx_description
1 polymer ?
#
loop_
_entity_poly.entity_id
_entity_poly.type
_entity_poly.pdbx_seq_one_letter_code
_entity_poly.pdbx_strand_id
1 'polypeptide(L)'
;MGQAHHSFVFVQLDFVTRYLQKCRDMDFGLFERCWSNLGGAAVSGMRSGESGKPMPRDVRDLEQSEAILSYISKLSPIYDLFNYIRRSAQSSIARYRDEDLEFDD
;
A
#
# COMPACT_ATOMS: atom_id res chain seq x y z
N MET A 1 -17.58 1.82 -11.41
CA MET A 1 -16.43 0.92 -11.15
C MET A 1 -16.33 0.74 -9.65
N GLY A 2 -16.45 -0.48 -9.14
CA GLY A 2 -16.42 -0.74 -7.71
C GLY A 2 -15.03 -0.44 -7.15
N GLN A 3 -14.90 0.62 -6.36
CA GLN A 3 -13.67 0.88 -5.62
C GLN A 3 -13.64 -0.09 -4.44
N ALA A 4 -12.73 -1.06 -4.48
CA ALA A 4 -12.44 -1.85 -3.29
C ALA A 4 -12.00 -0.90 -2.18
N HIS A 5 -12.47 -1.15 -0.96
CA HIS A 5 -12.05 -0.35 0.19
C HIS A 5 -10.53 -0.43 0.34
N HIS A 6 -9.88 0.69 0.66
CA HIS A 6 -8.41 0.78 0.75
C HIS A 6 -7.78 -0.28 1.67
N SER A 7 -8.49 -0.68 2.73
CA SER A 7 -8.03 -1.72 3.66
C SER A 7 -8.18 -3.15 3.14
N PHE A 8 -8.80 -3.37 1.98
CA PHE A 8 -9.13 -4.71 1.45
C PHE A 8 -7.89 -5.62 1.40
N VAL A 9 -6.76 -5.10 0.93
CA VAL A 9 -5.53 -5.89 0.79
C VAL A 9 -4.95 -6.36 2.13
N PHE A 10 -5.20 -5.61 3.20
CA PHE A 10 -4.79 -5.98 4.56
C PHE A 10 -5.79 -6.95 5.20
N VAL A 11 -7.10 -6.72 5.01
CA VAL A 11 -8.16 -7.53 5.61
C VAL A 11 -8.26 -8.91 4.95
N GLN A 12 -8.04 -8.98 3.65
CA GLN A 12 -8.21 -10.20 2.85
C GLN A 12 -6.86 -10.80 2.41
N LEU A 13 -5.86 -10.76 3.30
CA LEU A 13 -4.47 -11.12 2.99
C LEU A 13 -4.32 -12.52 2.35
N ASP A 14 -4.99 -13.53 2.91
CA ASP A 14 -4.94 -14.91 2.39
C ASP A 14 -5.58 -15.04 1.00
N PHE A 15 -6.64 -14.28 0.75
CA PHE A 15 -7.28 -14.22 -0.56
C PHE A 15 -6.35 -13.54 -1.56
N VAL A 16 -5.80 -12.37 -1.21
CA VAL A 16 -4.88 -11.61 -2.07
C VAL A 16 -3.64 -12.43 -2.40
N THR A 17 -3.08 -13.15 -1.42
CA THR A 17 -1.92 -14.02 -1.61
C THR A 17 -2.22 -15.12 -2.62
N ARG A 18 -3.33 -15.85 -2.44
CA ARG A 18 -3.73 -16.93 -3.36
C ARG A 18 -4.11 -16.40 -4.74
N TYR A 19 -4.75 -15.23 -4.80
CA TYR A 19 -5.12 -14.59 -6.05
C TYR A 19 -3.88 -14.21 -6.87
N LEU A 20 -2.92 -13.51 -6.26
CA LEU A 20 -1.69 -13.10 -6.94
C LEU A 20 -0.79 -14.28 -7.28
N GLN A 21 -0.77 -15.34 -6.46
CA GLN A 21 -0.10 -16.59 -6.82
C GLN A 21 -0.70 -17.18 -8.10
N LYS A 22 -2.02 -17.32 -8.18
CA LYS A 22 -2.70 -17.84 -9.38
C LYS A 22 -2.44 -16.96 -10.60
N CYS A 23 -2.45 -15.64 -10.46
CA CYS A 23 -2.10 -14.73 -11.55
C CYS A 23 -0.68 -14.99 -12.05
N ARG A 24 0.28 -15.14 -11.14
CA ARG A 24 1.69 -15.42 -11.47
C ARG A 24 1.87 -16.77 -12.17
N ASP A 25 1.16 -17.79 -11.71
CA ASP A 25 1.22 -19.13 -12.30
C ASP A 25 0.67 -19.16 -13.74
N MET A 26 -0.26 -18.27 -14.07
CA MET A 26 -0.85 -18.18 -15.41
C MET A 26 -0.05 -17.30 -16.37
N ASP A 27 0.29 -16.08 -15.95
CA ASP A 27 0.99 -15.10 -16.78
C ASP A 27 1.62 -14.01 -15.90
N PHE A 28 2.91 -13.73 -16.13
CA PHE A 28 3.62 -12.71 -15.36
C PHE A 28 3.05 -11.30 -15.64
N GLY A 29 2.64 -11.01 -16.87
CA GLY A 29 2.03 -9.71 -17.20
C GLY A 29 0.67 -9.50 -16.53
N LEU A 30 -0.11 -10.56 -16.34
CA LEU A 30 -1.34 -10.56 -15.54
C LEU A 30 -1.03 -10.30 -14.07
N PHE A 31 -0.04 -11.00 -13.51
CA PHE A 31 0.43 -10.78 -12.14
C PHE A 31 0.81 -9.32 -11.90
N GLU A 32 1.62 -8.72 -12.77
CA GLU A 32 2.03 -7.32 -12.65
C GLU A 32 0.85 -6.35 -12.66
N ARG A 33 -0.08 -6.53 -13.59
CA ARG A 33 -1.30 -5.71 -13.68
C ARG A 33 -2.17 -5.86 -12.44
N CYS A 34 -2.34 -7.09 -11.96
CA CYS A 34 -3.19 -7.39 -10.81
C CYS A 34 -2.64 -6.79 -9.50
N TRP A 35 -1.36 -6.97 -9.20
CA TRP A 35 -0.80 -6.40 -7.97
C TRP A 35 -0.78 -4.86 -8.05
N SER A 36 -0.46 -4.30 -9.23
CA SER A 36 -0.42 -2.84 -9.43
C SER A 36 -1.81 -2.22 -9.24
N ASN A 37 -2.86 -2.83 -9.80
CA ASN A 37 -4.24 -2.37 -9.61
C ASN A 37 -4.69 -2.47 -8.14
N LEU A 38 -4.35 -3.57 -7.45
CA LEU A 38 -4.62 -3.71 -6.02
C LEU A 38 -3.88 -2.66 -5.19
N GLY A 39 -2.62 -2.40 -5.51
CA GLY A 39 -1.81 -1.35 -4.88
C GLY A 39 -2.42 0.03 -5.10
N GLY A 40 -2.78 0.36 -6.35
CA GLY A 40 -3.46 1.61 -6.69
C GLY A 40 -4.77 1.80 -5.93
N ALA A 41 -5.59 0.74 -5.81
CA ALA A 41 -6.81 0.78 -5.00
C ALA A 41 -6.51 0.97 -3.50
N ALA A 42 -5.46 0.32 -2.98
CA ALA A 42 -5.05 0.43 -1.58
C ALA A 42 -4.55 1.82 -1.20
N VAL A 43 -3.87 2.54 -2.10
CA VAL A 43 -3.30 3.88 -1.81
C VAL A 43 -4.20 5.04 -2.25
N SER A 44 -5.21 4.79 -3.08
CA SER A 44 -6.14 5.80 -3.58
C SER A 44 -7.32 6.05 -2.62
N GLY A 45 -8.14 7.05 -2.94
CA GLY A 45 -9.30 7.46 -2.14
C GLY A 45 -9.04 8.70 -1.29
N MET A 46 -10.12 9.28 -0.80
CA MET A 46 -10.07 10.52 -0.01
C MET A 46 -9.34 10.27 1.31
N ARG A 47 -8.43 11.18 1.66
CA ARG A 47 -7.67 11.19 2.91
C ARG A 47 -8.17 12.37 3.74
N SER A 48 -8.32 12.17 5.04
CA SER A 48 -8.64 13.22 6.00
C SER A 48 -7.64 13.15 7.15
N GLY A 49 -7.19 14.32 7.60
CA GLY A 49 -6.19 14.47 8.65
C GLY A 49 -6.21 15.88 9.21
N GLU A 50 -5.54 16.05 10.34
CA GLU A 50 -5.31 17.35 10.96
C GLU A 50 -4.13 18.05 10.26
N SER A 51 -4.22 19.38 10.10
CA SER A 51 -3.10 20.19 9.62
C SER A 51 -1.91 20.02 10.56
N GLY A 52 -0.70 19.88 10.02
CA GLY A 52 0.53 19.73 10.81
C GLY A 52 0.79 18.32 11.36
N LYS A 53 0.11 17.29 10.86
CA LYS A 53 0.36 15.89 11.22
C LYS A 53 0.35 14.98 9.98
N PRO A 54 1.20 13.94 9.94
CA PRO A 54 1.06 12.89 8.96
C PRO A 54 -0.36 12.31 9.00
N MET A 55 -0.94 12.06 7.82
CA MET A 55 -2.29 11.50 7.74
C MET A 55 -2.33 10.18 8.52
N PRO A 56 -3.30 9.99 9.44
CA PRO A 56 -3.39 8.76 10.25
C PRO A 56 -3.54 7.48 9.42
N ARG A 57 -3.98 7.60 8.17
CA ARG A 57 -4.05 6.49 7.21
C ARG A 57 -2.65 6.10 6.71
N ASP A 58 -1.82 7.07 6.34
CA ASP A 58 -0.48 6.78 5.80
C ASP A 58 0.40 6.10 6.85
N VAL A 59 0.29 6.52 8.13
CA VAL A 59 0.97 5.86 9.25
C VAL A 59 0.52 4.40 9.38
N ARG A 60 -0.79 4.14 9.33
CA ARG A 60 -1.33 2.77 9.40
C ARG A 60 -0.89 1.92 8.22
N ASP A 61 -0.96 2.46 7.00
CA ASP A 61 -0.54 1.76 5.79
C ASP A 61 0.96 1.42 5.85
N LEU A 62 1.79 2.31 6.40
CA LEU A 62 3.21 2.06 6.66
C LEU A 62 3.42 0.92 7.67
N GLU A 63 2.81 1.01 8.86
CA GLU A 63 2.96 0.01 9.92
C GLU A 63 2.48 -1.38 9.46
N GLN A 64 1.32 -1.46 8.81
CA GLN A 64 0.76 -2.73 8.36
C GLN A 64 1.60 -3.33 7.23
N SER A 65 2.09 -2.52 6.30
CA SER A 65 2.95 -3.02 5.23
C SER A 65 4.31 -3.47 5.74
N GLU A 66 4.91 -2.78 6.71
CA GLU A 66 6.15 -3.19 7.37
C GLU A 66 5.99 -4.48 8.16
N ALA A 67 4.89 -4.60 8.92
CA ALA A 67 4.55 -5.82 9.63
C ALA A 67 4.49 -7.00 8.65
N ILE A 68 3.77 -6.88 7.54
CA ILE A 68 3.66 -7.93 6.52
C ILE A 68 5.02 -8.25 5.89
N LEU A 69 5.78 -7.24 5.48
CA LEU A 69 7.09 -7.39 4.83
C LEU A 69 8.13 -8.04 5.76
N SER A 70 7.96 -7.93 7.08
CA SER A 70 8.91 -8.49 8.05
C SER A 70 8.95 -10.02 8.08
N TYR A 71 7.86 -10.70 7.70
CA TYR A 71 7.74 -12.16 7.79
C TYR A 71 7.55 -12.86 6.44
N ILE A 72 7.40 -12.13 5.33
CA ILE A 72 7.30 -12.72 3.99
C ILE A 72 8.65 -12.67 3.26
N SER A 73 8.91 -13.69 2.44
CA SER A 73 10.04 -13.70 1.52
C SER A 73 9.88 -12.64 0.43
N LYS A 74 11.00 -12.11 -0.08
CA LYS A 74 11.03 -11.28 -1.30
C LYS A 74 10.45 -11.99 -2.54
N LEU A 75 10.44 -13.33 -2.52
CA LEU A 75 9.85 -14.14 -3.59
C LEU A 75 8.32 -14.31 -3.46
N SER A 76 7.74 -13.84 -2.35
CA SER A 76 6.29 -13.91 -2.12
C SER A 76 5.50 -13.21 -3.23
N PRO A 77 4.34 -13.75 -3.66
CA PRO A 77 3.47 -13.10 -4.64
C PRO A 77 2.94 -11.75 -4.17
N ILE A 78 2.94 -11.48 -2.86
CA ILE A 78 2.43 -10.22 -2.29
C ILE A 78 3.54 -9.21 -1.99
N TYR A 79 4.82 -9.55 -2.21
CA TYR A 79 5.93 -8.69 -1.80
C TYR A 79 5.87 -7.31 -2.49
N ASP A 80 5.71 -7.28 -3.82
CA ASP A 80 5.71 -6.02 -4.56
C ASP A 80 4.50 -5.14 -4.21
N LEU A 81 3.34 -5.74 -3.95
CA LEU A 81 2.14 -5.04 -3.48
C LEU A 81 2.41 -4.31 -2.16
N PHE A 82 2.91 -5.01 -1.13
CA PHE A 82 3.12 -4.38 0.17
C PHE A 82 4.32 -3.45 0.18
N ASN A 83 5.36 -3.72 -0.63
CA ASN A 83 6.47 -2.79 -0.81
C ASN A 83 6.04 -1.50 -1.53
N TYR A 84 5.10 -1.58 -2.48
CA TYR A 84 4.51 -0.41 -3.12
C TYR A 84 3.71 0.44 -2.12
N ILE A 85 2.83 -0.19 -1.33
CA ILE A 85 2.03 0.52 -0.31
C ILE A 85 2.95 1.20 0.72
N ARG A 86 3.97 0.49 1.21
CA ARG A 86 4.97 1.03 2.13
C ARG A 86 5.64 2.29 1.57
N ARG A 87 6.13 2.22 0.33
CA ARG A 87 6.79 3.35 -0.33
C ARG A 87 5.84 4.52 -0.53
N SER A 88 4.59 4.27 -0.93
CA SER A 88 3.58 5.30 -1.07
C SER A 88 3.33 6.01 0.25
N ALA A 89 3.15 5.26 1.34
CA ALA A 89 2.97 5.82 2.68
C ALA A 89 4.19 6.63 3.14
N GLN A 90 5.41 6.11 2.95
CA GLN A 90 6.65 6.83 3.26
C GLN A 90 6.75 8.15 2.50
N SER A 91 6.44 8.15 1.20
CA SER A 91 6.45 9.37 0.38
C SER A 91 5.40 10.37 0.83
N SER A 92 4.19 9.93 1.20
CA SER A 92 3.17 10.84 1.73
C SER A 92 3.57 11.42 3.09
N ILE A 93 4.12 10.61 4.00
CA ILE A 93 4.62 11.08 5.31
C ILE A 93 5.80 12.07 5.15
N ALA A 94 6.72 11.80 4.22
CA ALA A 94 7.85 12.68 3.96
C ALA A 94 7.40 14.06 3.46
N ARG A 95 6.44 14.11 2.53
CA ARG A 95 5.89 15.38 2.03
C ARG A 95 5.27 16.23 3.13
N TYR A 96 4.60 15.64 4.10
CA TYR A 96 4.09 16.38 5.26
C TYR A 96 5.21 17.02 6.09
N ARG A 97 6.35 16.34 6.23
CA ARG A 97 7.48 16.90 6.99
C ARG A 97 8.12 18.08 6.27
N ASP A 98 8.21 18.03 4.95
CA ASP A 98 8.75 19.13 4.14
C ASP A 98 7.79 20.33 4.14
N GLU A 99 6.47 20.08 4.01
CA GLU A 99 5.44 21.13 4.12
C GLU A 99 5.41 21.77 5.52
N ASP A 100 5.52 21.02 6.62
CA ASP A 100 5.60 21.63 7.97
C ASP A 100 6.83 22.54 8.13
N LEU A 101 7.96 22.20 7.51
CA LEU A 101 9.18 23.01 7.58
C LEU A 101 9.09 24.30 6.74
N GLU A 102 8.35 24.30 5.63
CA GLU A 102 8.14 25.50 4.80
C GLU A 102 7.22 26.54 5.44
N PHE A 103 6.36 26.15 6.39
CA PHE A 103 5.39 27.05 7.03
C PHE A 103 5.87 27.60 8.39
N ASP A 104 6.99 27.10 8.91
CA ASP A 104 7.64 27.55 10.15
C ASP A 104 8.80 28.56 9.92
N ASP A 105 9.09 28.94 8.66
CA ASP A 105 10.03 30.01 8.23
C ASP A 105 9.29 31.31 7.84
#